data_AF-A0A3G2IAU0-F1
#
_entry.id   AF-A0A3G2IAU0-F1
#
_cell.length_a   1.000
_cell.length_b   1.000
_cell.length_c   1.000
_cell.angle_alpha   90.00
_cell.angle_beta   90.00
_cell.angle_gamma   90.00
#
_symmetry.space_group_name_H-M   'P 1'
#
loop_
_entity.id
_entity.type
_entity.pdbx_description
1 polymer ?
#
loop_
_entity_poly.entity_id
_entity_poly.type
_entity_poly.pdbx_seq_one_letter_code
_entity_poly.pdbx_strand_id
1 'polypeptide(L)' 'MRPPITDEEVSMLKADLDKLSDHTLTGNKAYEVLRILEMRRQTAKLEFIKQALHGKRQAQ' A
#
# COMPACT_ATOMS: atom_id res chain seq x y z
N MET A 1 -13.40 -13.81 -5.94
CA MET A 1 -13.22 -12.95 -7.12
C MET A 1 -12.54 -11.67 -6.68
N ARG A 2 -11.65 -11.08 -7.49
CA ARG A 2 -11.04 -9.79 -7.17
C ARG A 2 -12.14 -8.71 -7.24
N PRO A 3 -12.31 -7.86 -6.21
CA PRO A 3 -13.24 -6.76 -6.29
C PRO A 3 -12.87 -5.82 -7.45
N PRO A 4 -13.86 -5.19 -8.10
CA PRO A 4 -13.61 -4.20 -9.14
C PRO A 4 -12.80 -3.03 -8.55
N ILE A 5 -11.94 -2.44 -9.38
CA ILE A 5 -11.20 -1.23 -9.00
C ILE A 5 -12.19 -0.07 -8.93
N THR A 6 -12.18 0.68 -7.83
CA THR A 6 -13.06 1.84 -7.63
C THR A 6 -12.43 3.12 -8.18
N ASP A 7 -13.25 4.12 -8.48
CA ASP A 7 -12.76 5.44 -8.91
C ASP A 7 -11.87 6.11 -7.85
N GLU A 8 -12.14 5.84 -6.57
CA GLU A 8 -11.33 6.31 -5.46
C GLU A 8 -9.92 5.69 -5.48
N GLU A 9 -9.81 4.38 -5.75
CA GLU A 9 -8.52 3.70 -5.92
C GLU A 9 -7.73 4.27 -7.10
N VAL A 10 -8.41 4.59 -8.20
CA VAL A 10 -7.77 5.23 -9.37
C VAL A 10 -7.29 6.64 -9.02
N SER A 11 -8.07 7.42 -8.27
CA SER A 11 -7.70 8.78 -7.86
C SER A 11 -6.48 8.78 -6.92
N MET A 12 -6.43 7.85 -5.97
CA MET A 12 -5.27 7.69 -5.09
C MET A 12 -4.02 7.31 -5.87
N LEU A 13 -4.13 6.38 -6.82
CA LEU A 13 -3.01 5.95 -7.66
C LEU A 13 -2.45 7.10 -8.50
N LYS A 14 -3.30 7.96 -9.07
CA LYS A 14 -2.87 9.15 -9.80
C LYS A 14 -2.10 10.11 -8.90
N ALA A 15 -2.62 10.43 -7.72
CA ALA A 15 -1.96 11.31 -6.77
C ALA A 15 -0.59 10.77 -6.32
N ASP A 16 -0.46 9.46 -6.15
CA ASP A 16 0.82 8.83 -5.81
C ASP A 16 1.81 8.90 -6.98
N LEU A 17 1.35 8.70 -8.23
CA LEU A 17 2.18 8.85 -9.43
C LEU A 17 2.67 10.29 -9.63
N ASP A 18 1.78 11.28 -9.43
CA ASP A 18 2.13 12.70 -9.55
C ASP A 18 3.24 13.07 -8.56
N LYS A 19 3.11 12.65 -7.30
CA LYS A 19 4.16 12.86 -6.28
C LYS A 19 5.49 12.20 -6.64
N LEU A 20 5.46 11.01 -7.23
CA LEU A 20 6.70 10.34 -7.66
C LEU A 20 7.34 11.07 -8.86
N SER A 21 6.53 11.63 -9.75
CA SER A 21 7.00 12.40 -10.89
C SER A 21 7.72 13.69 -10.46
N ASP A 22 7.24 14.35 -9.39
CA ASP A 22 7.89 15.52 -8.78
C ASP A 22 9.30 15.19 -8.26
N HIS A 23 9.58 13.93 -7.95
CA HIS A 23 10.88 13.44 -7.52
C HIS A 23 11.76 12.94 -8.69
N THR A 24 11.48 13.34 -9.93
CA THR A 24 12.22 12.89 -11.14
C THR A 24 12.22 11.37 -11.35
N LEU A 25 11.28 10.63 -10.72
CA LEU A 25 11.11 9.21 -10.96
C LEU A 25 10.25 9.03 -12.21
N THR A 26 10.90 8.97 -13.38
CA THR A 26 10.22 8.80 -14.67
C THR A 26 9.98 7.32 -15.01
N GLY A 27 8.80 7.03 -15.58
CA GLY A 27 8.51 5.75 -16.27
C GLY A 27 8.56 4.52 -15.37
N ASN A 28 9.24 3.46 -15.82
CA ASN A 28 9.30 2.15 -15.15
C ASN A 28 9.75 2.21 -13.67
N LYS A 29 10.55 3.22 -13.30
CA LYS A 29 11.01 3.42 -11.92
C LYS A 29 9.88 3.84 -10.97
N ALA A 30 8.88 4.59 -11.44
CA ALA A 30 7.74 4.98 -10.62
C ALA A 30 6.89 3.77 -10.23
N TYR A 31 6.67 2.84 -11.17
CA TYR A 31 5.95 1.60 -10.90
C TYR A 31 6.68 0.68 -9.92
N GLU A 32 8.01 0.57 -10.02
CA GLU A 32 8.81 -0.18 -9.06
C GLU A 32 8.73 0.42 -7.66
N VAL A 33 8.80 1.75 -7.56
CA VAL A 33 8.67 2.46 -6.28
C VAL A 33 7.28 2.25 -5.68
N LEU A 34 6.21 2.40 -6.47
CA LEU A 34 4.84 2.12 -6.02
C LEU A 34 4.68 0.68 -5.53
N ARG A 35 5.27 -0.29 -6.25
CA ARG A 35 5.25 -1.70 -5.84
C ARG A 35 5.94 -1.91 -4.49
N ILE A 36 7.11 -1.30 -4.28
CA ILE A 36 7.84 -1.38 -3.02
C ILE A 36 7.02 -0.73 -1.88
N LEU A 37 6.41 0.43 -2.12
CA LEU A 37 5.56 1.12 -1.15
C LEU A 37 4.35 0.27 -0.75
N GLU A 38 3.69 -0.36 -1.72
CA GLU A 38 2.54 -1.24 -1.44
C GLU A 38 2.97 -2.49 -0.66
N MET A 39 4.10 -3.12 -1.00
CA MET A 39 4.63 -4.24 -0.22
C MET A 39 4.88 -3.83 1.24
N ARG A 40 5.48 -2.66 1.49
CA ARG A 40 5.69 -2.15 2.86
C ARG A 40 4.37 -1.92 3.59
N ARG A 41 3.35 -1.39 2.91
CA ARG A 41 2.01 -1.18 3.47
C ARG A 41 1.35 -2.50 3.87
N GLN A 42 1.46 -3.51 3.02
CA GLN A 42 0.94 -4.86 3.30
C GLN A 42 1.66 -5.49 4.49
N THR A 43 2.98 -5.39 4.57
CA THR A 43 3.75 -5.87 5.73
C THR A 43 3.31 -5.18 7.01
N ALA A 44 3.15 -3.85 7.01
CA ALA A 44 2.69 -3.12 8.19
C ALA A 44 1.27 -3.54 8.62
N LYS A 45 0.35 -3.74 7.68
CA LYS A 45 -1.00 -4.26 7.96
C LYS A 45 -0.94 -5.65 8.61
N LEU A 46 -0.09 -6.54 8.09
CA LEU A 46 0.07 -7.89 8.63
C LEU A 46 0.66 -7.87 10.05
N GLU A 47 1.67 -7.05 10.31
CA GLU A 47 2.24 -6.92 11.66
C GLU A 47 1.22 -6.34 12.65
N PHE A 48 0.42 -5.35 12.23
CA PHE A 48 -0.66 -4.83 13.05
C PHE A 48 -1.71 -5.92 13.40
N ILE A 49 -2.14 -6.71 12.41
CA ILE A 49 -3.06 -7.83 12.64
C ILE A 49 -2.44 -8.85 13.60
N LYS A 50 -1.17 -9.21 13.39
CA LYS A 50 -0.43 -10.14 14.24
C LYS A 50 -0.36 -9.64 15.68
N GLN A 51 -0.06 -8.37 15.89
CA GLN A 51 -0.06 -7.76 17.23
C GLN A 51 -1.45 -7.79 17.87
N ALA A 52 -2.50 -7.43 17.13
CA ALA A 52 -3.87 -7.46 17.63
C ALA A 52 -4.33 -8.88 18.01
N LEU A 53 -3.92 -9.89 17.24
CA LEU A 53 -4.21 -11.30 17.53
C LEU A 53 -3.45 -11.81 18.76
N HIS A 54 -2.18 -11.43 18.92
CA HIS A 54 -1.41 -11.80 20.13
C HIS A 54 -1.95 -11.10 21.38
N GLY A 55 -2.32 -9.82 21.29
CA GLY A 55 -2.93 -9.09 22.41
C GLY A 55 -4.28 -9.66 22.83
N LYS A 56 -5.10 -10.15 21.89
CA LYS A 56 -6.36 -10.85 22.20
C LYS A 56 -6.16 -12.23 22.84
N ARG A 57 -5.04 -12.91 22.56
CA ARG A 57 -4.72 -14.25 23.12
C ARG A 57 -4.22 -14.24 24.56
N GLN A 58 -3.70 -13.11 25.05
CA GLN A 58 -3.21 -12.98 26.42
C GLN A 58 -4.29 -12.48 27.40
N ALA A 59 -5.45 -12.06 26.89
CA ALA A 59 -6.58 -11.58 27.67
C ALA A 59 -7.70 -12.63 27.83
N GLN A 60 -7.43 -13.89 27.45
CA GLN A 60 -8.26 -15.08 27.68
C GLN A 60 -7.46 -16.07 28.52
#